data_AF-A0A7S1ECW3-F1
#
_entry.id   AF-A0A7S1ECW3-F1
#
_cell.length_a   1.000
_cell.length_b   1.000
_cell.length_c   1.000
_cell.angle_alpha   90.00
_cell.angle_beta   90.00
_cell.angle_gamma   90.00
#
_symmetry.space_group_name_H-M   'P 1'
#
loop_
_entity.id
_entity.type
_entity.pdbx_description
1 polymer ?
#
loop_
_entity_poly.entity_id
_entity_poly.type
_entity_poly.pdbx_seq_one_letter_code
_entity_poly.pdbx_strand_id
1 'polypeptide(L)'
;AVLRVLESGAGNWQLSQVPQAEGAVVTLDPATGAIRALVGGFDFARNQFNSATQAWRQPGSAFKPFVYSALIDQGAWAGTLVSDQPFEQGDWAPRNYDGQYEEALTLRQALARSKNMVTIRLVQAIGPQRARAWAARFGLDEAKQPLNLTLALGTGSVTPLQMAQGY
;
A
#
# COMPACT_ATOMS: atom_id res chain seq x y z
N ALA A 1 -11.98 -6.52 -37.95
CA ALA A 1 -11.62 -5.71 -36.76
C ALA A 1 -12.91 -5.42 -35.98
N VAL A 2 -12.89 -5.51 -34.65
CA VAL A 2 -14.04 -5.10 -33.82
C VAL A 2 -13.87 -3.63 -33.48
N LEU A 3 -14.81 -2.78 -33.91
CA LEU A 3 -14.88 -1.38 -33.53
C LEU A 3 -15.83 -1.25 -32.34
N ARG A 4 -15.39 -0.60 -31.26
CA ARG A 4 -16.24 -0.26 -30.12
C ARG A 4 -16.51 1.23 -30.13
N VAL A 5 -17.76 1.59 -29.87
CA VAL A 5 -18.20 2.98 -29.76
C VAL A 5 -18.88 3.19 -28.42
N LEU A 6 -18.68 4.37 -27.83
CA LEU A 6 -19.37 4.84 -26.63
C LEU A 6 -20.22 6.04 -27.01
N GLU A 7 -21.44 6.11 -26.50
CA GLU A 7 -22.29 7.30 -26.66
C GLU A 7 -21.79 8.39 -25.71
N SER A 8 -21.36 9.54 -26.25
CA SER A 8 -20.85 10.67 -25.48
C SER A 8 -21.93 11.68 -25.08
N GLY A 9 -23.21 11.30 -25.22
CA GLY A 9 -24.37 12.15 -25.01
C GLY A 9 -24.85 12.89 -26.27
N ALA A 10 -26.13 13.29 -26.26
CA ALA A 10 -26.81 13.97 -27.37
C ALA A 10 -26.74 13.21 -28.72
N GLY A 11 -26.75 11.87 -28.69
CA GLY A 11 -26.69 11.03 -29.89
C GLY A 11 -25.33 10.97 -30.58
N ASN A 12 -24.29 11.56 -29.98
CA ASN A 12 -22.92 11.50 -30.51
C ASN A 12 -22.21 10.22 -30.07
N TRP A 13 -21.49 9.60 -31.01
CA TRP A 13 -20.72 8.37 -30.78
C TRP A 13 -19.24 8.62 -30.94
N GLN A 14 -18.44 8.05 -30.05
CA GLN A 14 -16.99 8.15 -30.08
C GLN A 14 -16.35 6.76 -30.11
N LEU A 15 -15.26 6.63 -30.85
CA LEU A 15 -14.45 5.41 -30.84
C LEU A 15 -13.91 5.17 -29.43
N SER A 16 -14.01 3.94 -28.95
CA SER A 16 -13.55 3.55 -27.63
C SER A 16 -12.68 2.29 -27.67
N GLN A 17 -11.88 2.12 -26.62
CA GLN A 17 -11.04 0.95 -26.43
C GLN A 17 -11.29 0.38 -25.03
N VAL A 18 -11.38 -0.94 -24.93
CA VAL A 18 -11.40 -1.60 -23.62
C VAL A 18 -10.00 -1.49 -23.01
N PRO A 19 -9.86 -1.02 -21.76
CA PRO A 19 -8.57 -0.97 -21.10
C PRO A 19 -7.88 -2.34 -21.09
N GLN A 20 -6.55 -2.31 -21.27
CA GLN A 20 -5.69 -3.46 -20.97
C GLN A 20 -5.37 -3.54 -19.48
N ALA A 21 -5.28 -2.39 -18.81
CA ALA A 21 -5.13 -2.31 -17.36
C ALA A 21 -6.45 -2.64 -16.66
N GLU A 22 -6.35 -3.30 -15.51
CA GLU A 22 -7.47 -3.59 -14.62
C GLU A 22 -7.42 -2.69 -13.39
N GLY A 23 -8.57 -2.55 -12.73
CA GLY A 23 -8.71 -1.81 -11.48
C GLY A 23 -9.65 -2.53 -10.52
N ALA A 24 -9.53 -2.21 -9.23
CA ALA A 24 -10.43 -2.69 -8.21
C ALA A 24 -10.72 -1.59 -7.20
N VAL A 25 -11.94 -1.60 -6.66
CA VAL A 25 -12.39 -0.65 -5.64
C VAL A 25 -13.12 -1.42 -4.56
N VAL A 26 -12.82 -1.08 -3.31
CA VAL A 26 -13.57 -1.52 -2.12
C VAL A 26 -13.86 -0.30 -1.28
N THR A 27 -15.10 -0.15 -0.84
CA THR A 27 -15.47 0.80 0.20
C THR A 27 -16.24 0.06 1.28
N LEU A 28 -15.99 0.41 2.54
CA LEU A 28 -16.62 -0.20 3.69
C LEU A 28 -16.90 0.81 4.79
N ASP A 29 -17.80 0.43 5.69
CA ASP A 29 -18.06 1.14 6.94
C ASP A 29 -16.99 0.76 7.98
N PRO A 30 -16.16 1.69 8.46
CA PRO A 30 -15.08 1.36 9.39
C PRO A 30 -15.59 0.96 10.79
N ALA A 31 -16.81 1.35 11.16
CA ALA A 31 -17.37 0.99 12.47
C ALA A 31 -17.92 -0.44 12.50
N THR A 32 -18.43 -0.94 11.37
CA THR A 32 -19.11 -2.24 11.29
C THR A 32 -18.43 -3.26 10.37
N GLY A 33 -17.49 -2.83 9.53
CA GLY A 33 -16.90 -3.65 8.46
C GLY A 33 -17.85 -3.91 7.29
N ALA A 34 -19.02 -3.26 7.23
CA ALA A 34 -20.00 -3.50 6.18
C ALA A 34 -19.50 -2.97 4.82
N ILE A 35 -19.38 -3.87 3.83
CA ILE A 35 -18.98 -3.50 2.47
C ILE A 35 -20.10 -2.67 1.82
N ARG A 36 -19.78 -1.46 1.38
CA ARG A 36 -20.70 -0.53 0.73
C ARG A 36 -20.63 -0.64 -0.79
N ALA A 37 -19.43 -0.82 -1.33
CA ALA A 37 -19.21 -1.10 -2.74
C ALA A 37 -18.01 -2.02 -2.93
N LEU A 38 -18.09 -2.91 -3.92
CA LEU A 38 -17.00 -3.79 -4.30
C LEU A 38 -17.00 -3.97 -5.82
N VAL A 39 -15.93 -3.52 -6.46
CA VAL A 39 -15.69 -3.65 -7.90
C VAL A 39 -14.40 -4.43 -8.10
N GLY A 40 -14.49 -5.60 -8.74
CA GLY A 40 -13.37 -6.53 -8.92
C GLY A 40 -12.58 -6.36 -10.23
N GLY A 41 -13.06 -5.56 -11.16
CA GLY A 41 -12.47 -5.42 -12.50
C GLY A 41 -13.29 -4.47 -13.37
N PHE A 42 -12.78 -4.18 -14.58
CA PHE A 42 -13.42 -3.26 -15.52
C PHE A 42 -14.81 -3.74 -16.01
N ASP A 43 -14.94 -5.03 -16.32
CA ASP A 43 -16.16 -5.62 -16.87
C ASP A 43 -16.29 -7.08 -16.43
N PHE A 44 -17.31 -7.36 -15.61
CA PHE A 44 -17.58 -8.70 -15.06
C PHE A 44 -17.92 -9.73 -16.14
N ALA A 45 -18.60 -9.32 -17.23
CA ALA A 45 -18.96 -10.23 -18.31
C ALA A 45 -17.73 -10.68 -19.11
N ARG A 46 -16.69 -9.85 -19.14
CA ARG A 46 -15.40 -10.17 -19.78
C ARG A 46 -14.50 -10.99 -18.84
N ASN A 47 -14.45 -10.63 -17.58
CA ASN A 47 -13.58 -11.26 -16.59
C ASN A 47 -14.25 -11.30 -15.22
N GLN A 48 -14.52 -12.51 -14.73
CA GLN A 48 -15.17 -12.74 -13.44
C GLN A 48 -14.18 -12.80 -12.26
N PHE A 49 -12.87 -12.70 -12.54
CA PHE A 49 -11.86 -12.63 -11.49
C PHE A 49 -12.03 -11.35 -10.65
N ASN A 50 -12.21 -11.52 -9.34
CA ASN A 50 -12.47 -10.42 -8.43
C ASN A 50 -11.15 -9.88 -7.85
N SER A 51 -10.56 -8.88 -8.51
CA SER A 51 -9.29 -8.31 -8.07
C SER A 51 -9.36 -7.61 -6.71
N ALA A 52 -10.55 -7.23 -6.24
CA ALA A 52 -10.70 -6.65 -4.90
C ALA A 52 -10.39 -7.66 -3.78
N THR A 53 -10.64 -8.95 -4.00
CA THR A 53 -10.51 -10.00 -2.99
C THR A 53 -9.49 -11.09 -3.35
N GLN A 54 -9.12 -11.21 -4.62
CA GLN A 54 -8.28 -12.30 -5.12
C GLN A 54 -6.95 -11.83 -5.72
N ALA A 55 -6.83 -10.56 -6.13
CA ALA A 55 -5.57 -10.04 -6.68
C ALA A 55 -4.60 -9.69 -5.56
N TRP A 56 -3.61 -10.55 -5.36
CA TRP A 56 -2.48 -10.28 -4.50
C TRP A 56 -1.50 -9.33 -5.18
N ARG A 57 -1.29 -8.16 -4.60
CA ARG A 57 -0.39 -7.10 -5.13
C ARG A 57 0.46 -6.51 -4.01
N GLN A 58 1.61 -5.96 -4.41
CA GLN A 58 2.44 -5.18 -3.50
C GLN A 58 1.74 -3.84 -3.19
N PRO A 59 1.46 -3.51 -1.91
CA PRO A 59 0.88 -2.22 -1.54
C PRO A 59 1.88 -1.07 -1.64
N GLY A 60 3.18 -1.37 -1.70
CA GLY A 60 4.22 -0.36 -1.72
C GLY A 60 4.12 0.58 -0.50
N SER A 61 4.19 1.88 -0.75
CA SER A 61 4.15 2.90 0.31
C SER A 61 2.84 2.92 1.12
N ALA A 62 1.74 2.35 0.62
CA ALA A 62 0.51 2.23 1.39
C ALA A 62 0.65 1.30 2.62
N PHE A 63 1.73 0.51 2.70
CA PHE A 63 2.03 -0.31 3.88
C PHE A 63 2.61 0.50 5.06
N LYS A 64 3.19 1.68 4.80
CA LYS A 64 3.95 2.44 5.80
C LYS A 64 3.15 2.77 7.07
N PRO A 65 1.86 3.18 7.01
CA PRO A 65 1.08 3.46 8.22
C PRO A 65 1.09 2.31 9.25
N PHE A 66 1.06 1.05 8.81
CA PHE A 66 1.14 -0.11 9.72
C PHE A 66 2.47 -0.14 10.48
N VAL A 67 3.60 0.07 9.81
CA VAL A 67 4.93 0.14 10.44
C VAL A 67 5.01 1.32 11.42
N TYR A 68 4.52 2.49 11.01
CA TYR A 68 4.59 3.70 11.84
C TYR A 68 3.71 3.55 13.09
N SER A 69 2.53 2.92 12.96
CA SER A 69 1.66 2.63 14.10
C SER A 69 2.32 1.73 15.14
N ALA A 70 3.15 0.76 14.71
CA ALA A 70 3.88 -0.13 15.61
C ALA A 70 4.89 0.63 16.48
N LEU A 71 5.54 1.65 15.91
CA LEU A 71 6.47 2.49 16.67
C LEU A 71 5.73 3.42 17.63
N ILE A 72 4.57 3.94 17.21
CA ILE A 72 3.73 4.79 18.07
C ILE A 72 3.23 3.99 19.28
N ASP A 73 2.85 2.73 19.10
CA ASP A 73 2.49 1.82 20.20
C ASP A 73 3.64 1.61 21.20
N GLN A 74 4.89 1.71 20.74
CA GLN A 74 6.09 1.65 21.59
C GLN A 74 6.46 2.99 22.25
N GLY A 75 5.60 4.00 22.16
CA GLY A 75 5.77 5.30 22.83
C GLY A 75 6.35 6.41 21.95
N ALA A 76 6.59 6.15 20.66
CA ALA A 76 6.85 7.25 19.72
C ALA A 76 5.58 8.08 19.49
N TRP A 77 5.74 9.31 19.04
CA TRP A 77 4.62 10.18 18.70
C TRP A 77 4.95 10.95 17.41
N ALA A 78 3.97 11.69 16.90
CA ALA A 78 4.07 12.36 15.61
C ALA A 78 5.29 13.29 15.44
N GLY A 79 5.82 13.84 16.54
CA GLY A 79 7.00 14.71 16.55
C GLY A 79 8.30 14.03 16.96
N THR A 80 8.32 12.70 17.15
CA THR A 80 9.56 11.94 17.32
C THR A 80 10.48 12.22 16.13
N LEU A 81 11.70 12.67 16.40
CA LEU A 81 12.70 12.92 15.37
C LEU A 81 13.29 11.60 14.87
N VAL A 82 13.45 11.52 13.55
CA VAL A 82 13.98 10.36 12.83
C VAL A 82 14.95 10.83 11.77
N SER A 83 15.91 9.97 11.41
CA SER A 83 16.89 10.27 10.38
C SER A 83 16.46 9.70 9.02
N ASP A 84 16.53 10.54 7.98
CA ASP A 84 16.32 10.15 6.58
C ASP A 84 17.64 10.00 5.83
N GLN A 85 18.77 9.92 6.53
CA GLN A 85 20.07 9.75 5.88
C GLN A 85 20.13 8.44 5.06
N PRO A 86 21.02 8.35 4.04
CA PRO A 86 21.22 7.12 3.27
C PRO A 86 21.39 5.88 4.15
N PHE A 87 20.91 4.75 3.65
CA PHE A 87 20.96 3.45 4.34
C PHE A 87 21.54 2.41 3.39
N GLU A 88 22.50 1.62 3.87
CA GLU A 88 23.09 0.52 3.12
C GLU A 88 23.21 -0.71 4.02
N GLN A 89 22.90 -1.88 3.48
CA GLN A 89 23.09 -3.16 4.15
C GLN A 89 23.61 -4.21 3.16
N GLY A 90 24.90 -4.52 3.21
CA GLY A 90 25.56 -5.33 2.19
C GLY A 90 25.40 -4.68 0.81
N ASP A 91 24.97 -5.45 -0.18
CA ASP A 91 24.74 -4.96 -1.54
C ASP A 91 23.40 -4.22 -1.72
N TRP A 92 22.60 -4.12 -0.67
CA TRP A 92 21.31 -3.44 -0.72
C TRP A 92 21.44 -1.97 -0.30
N ALA A 93 21.38 -1.08 -1.30
CA ALA A 93 21.41 0.37 -1.14
C ALA A 93 20.10 1.03 -1.65
N PRO A 94 19.00 0.93 -0.88
CA PRO A 94 17.72 1.53 -1.26
C PRO A 94 17.81 3.06 -1.29
N ARG A 95 16.89 3.70 -2.02
CA ARG A 95 16.85 5.17 -2.16
C ARG A 95 15.46 5.72 -1.90
N ASN A 96 15.38 6.98 -1.50
CA ASN A 96 14.13 7.72 -1.55
C ASN A 96 13.75 7.99 -3.01
N TYR A 97 12.45 8.07 -3.29
CA TYR A 97 11.94 8.32 -4.63
C TYR A 97 12.40 9.67 -5.20
N ASP A 98 12.50 10.69 -4.34
CA ASP A 98 12.95 12.03 -4.67
C ASP A 98 14.49 12.17 -4.74
N GLY A 99 15.23 11.16 -4.27
CA GLY A 99 16.70 11.22 -4.13
C GLY A 99 17.19 12.23 -3.09
N GLN A 100 16.30 12.81 -2.28
CA GLN A 100 16.62 13.82 -1.28
C GLN A 100 16.65 13.21 0.13
N TYR A 101 17.57 13.71 0.95
CA TYR A 101 17.81 13.24 2.31
C TYR A 101 17.82 14.41 3.29
N GLU A 102 17.23 14.19 4.46
CA GLU A 102 17.19 15.15 5.55
C GLU A 102 17.89 14.55 6.78
N GLU A 103 18.72 15.33 7.48
CA GLU A 103 19.41 14.86 8.69
C GLU A 103 18.41 14.42 9.77
N ALA A 104 17.40 15.25 9.99
CA ALA A 104 16.33 15.00 10.93
C ALA A 104 15.00 15.54 10.39
N LEU A 105 13.94 14.79 10.63
CA LEU A 105 12.56 15.18 10.40
C LEU A 105 11.67 14.47 11.41
N THR A 106 10.45 14.95 11.58
CA THR A 106 9.48 14.29 12.46
C THR A 106 8.90 13.03 11.83
N LEU A 107 8.44 12.09 12.67
CA LEU A 107 7.76 10.88 12.24
C LEU A 107 6.55 11.19 11.33
N ARG A 108 5.80 12.26 11.63
CA ARG A 108 4.71 12.76 10.77
C ARG A 108 5.19 13.19 9.39
N GLN A 109 6.25 14.00 9.33
CA GLN A 109 6.82 14.46 8.06
C GLN A 109 7.36 13.28 7.24
N ALA A 110 8.00 12.32 7.89
CA ALA A 110 8.53 11.13 7.24
C ALA A 110 7.44 10.29 6.59
N LEU A 111 6.32 10.07 7.29
CA LEU A 111 5.16 9.36 6.72
C LEU A 111 4.52 10.16 5.59
N ALA A 112 4.27 11.46 5.80
CA ALA A 112 3.62 12.32 4.83
C ALA A 112 4.40 12.43 3.51
N ARG A 113 5.74 12.43 3.58
CA ARG A 113 6.63 12.45 2.41
C ARG A 113 7.02 11.05 1.95
N SER A 114 6.48 10.01 2.57
CA SER A 114 6.78 8.61 2.27
C SER A 114 8.29 8.32 2.21
N LYS A 115 9.06 8.76 3.21
CA LYS A 115 10.51 8.53 3.25
C LYS A 115 10.85 7.05 3.42
N ASN A 116 11.58 6.47 2.47
CA ASN A 116 11.96 5.05 2.48
C ASN A 116 13.01 4.79 3.56
N MET A 117 14.02 5.65 3.65
CA MET A 117 15.14 5.48 4.58
C MET A 117 14.67 5.46 6.03
N VAL A 118 13.72 6.34 6.37
CA VAL A 118 13.08 6.33 7.69
C VAL A 118 12.36 5.02 7.93
N THR A 119 11.50 4.59 7.00
CA THR A 119 10.67 3.38 7.22
C THR A 119 11.52 2.12 7.39
N ILE A 120 12.63 2.01 6.65
CA ILE A 120 13.59 0.91 6.80
C ILE A 120 14.18 0.88 8.21
N ARG A 121 14.62 2.04 8.73
CA ARG A 121 15.10 2.17 10.10
C ARG A 121 14.03 1.83 11.14
N LEU A 122 12.76 2.15 10.88
CA LEU A 122 11.67 1.76 11.78
C LEU A 122 11.52 0.24 11.84
N VAL A 123 11.47 -0.44 10.69
CA VAL A 123 11.41 -1.91 10.65
C VAL A 123 12.65 -2.55 11.28
N GLN A 124 13.82 -1.94 11.11
CA GLN A 124 15.06 -2.38 11.77
C GLN A 124 14.97 -2.27 13.30
N ALA A 125 14.44 -1.16 13.81
CA ALA A 125 14.27 -0.93 15.25
C ALA A 125 13.19 -1.84 15.87
N ILE A 126 12.07 -2.05 15.19
CA ILE A 126 10.97 -2.92 15.63
C ILE A 126 11.39 -4.39 15.54
N GLY A 127 12.14 -4.74 14.50
CA GLY A 127 12.44 -6.10 14.06
C GLY A 127 11.43 -6.61 13.02
N PRO A 128 11.88 -7.18 11.87
CA PRO A 128 10.97 -7.63 10.79
C PRO A 128 9.87 -8.58 11.26
N GLN A 129 10.18 -9.57 12.10
CA GLN A 129 9.21 -10.51 12.66
C GLN A 129 8.09 -9.79 13.42
N ARG A 130 8.44 -8.81 14.27
CA ARG A 130 7.47 -8.06 15.06
C ARG A 130 6.67 -7.11 14.21
N ALA A 131 7.29 -6.41 13.26
CA ALA A 131 6.60 -5.54 12.31
C ALA A 131 5.58 -6.33 11.46
N ARG A 132 5.96 -7.55 11.07
CA ARG A 132 5.09 -8.49 10.34
C ARG A 132 3.89 -8.93 11.16
N ALA A 133 4.12 -9.40 12.38
CA ALA A 133 3.07 -9.80 13.31
C ALA A 133 2.16 -8.62 13.70
N TRP A 134 2.74 -7.42 13.82
CA TRP A 134 1.99 -6.18 14.05
C TRP A 134 1.01 -5.88 12.92
N ALA A 135 1.48 -5.93 11.68
CA ALA A 135 0.65 -5.71 10.50
C ALA A 135 -0.49 -6.73 10.38
N ALA A 136 -0.28 -7.98 10.82
CA ALA A 136 -1.31 -9.01 10.84
C ALA A 136 -2.50 -8.68 11.77
N ARG A 137 -2.29 -7.85 12.81
CA ARG A 137 -3.38 -7.36 13.68
C ARG A 137 -4.42 -6.53 12.93
N PHE A 138 -4.06 -6.01 11.75
CA PHE A 138 -4.94 -5.24 10.86
C PHE A 138 -5.62 -6.12 9.78
N GLY A 139 -5.52 -7.45 9.88
CA GLY A 139 -6.14 -8.38 8.92
C GLY A 139 -5.29 -8.69 7.68
N LEU A 140 -4.04 -8.21 7.64
CA LEU A 140 -3.09 -8.60 6.60
C LEU A 140 -2.60 -10.03 6.80
N ASP A 141 -2.43 -10.78 5.71
CA ASP A 141 -1.93 -12.15 5.77
C ASP A 141 -0.43 -12.14 6.10
N GLU A 142 -0.10 -12.60 7.31
CA GLU A 142 1.28 -12.63 7.81
C GLU A 142 2.20 -13.47 6.94
N ALA A 143 1.70 -14.58 6.38
CA ALA A 143 2.50 -15.49 5.55
C ALA A 143 2.86 -14.86 4.19
N LYS A 144 2.16 -13.80 3.79
CA LYS A 144 2.43 -13.05 2.55
C LYS A 144 3.28 -11.79 2.75
N GLN A 145 3.76 -11.58 3.98
CA GLN A 145 4.65 -10.49 4.31
C GLN A 145 6.09 -11.02 4.52
N PRO A 146 7.12 -10.34 3.98
CA PRO A 146 8.50 -10.80 4.10
C PRO A 146 9.07 -10.64 5.51
N LEU A 147 10.01 -11.52 5.86
CA LEU A 147 10.78 -11.51 7.12
C LEU A 147 12.12 -10.77 6.99
N ASN A 148 12.14 -9.64 6.28
CA ASN A 148 13.34 -8.83 6.09
C ASN A 148 12.99 -7.34 6.01
N LEU A 149 14.00 -6.47 5.91
CA LEU A 149 13.80 -5.02 5.90
C LEU A 149 13.02 -4.51 4.68
N THR A 150 12.89 -5.30 3.60
CA THR A 150 12.08 -4.89 2.44
C THR A 150 10.59 -4.75 2.78
N LEU A 151 10.14 -5.35 3.90
CA LEU A 151 8.81 -5.11 4.47
C LEU A 151 8.50 -3.62 4.62
N ALA A 152 9.51 -2.80 4.95
CA ALA A 152 9.41 -1.34 5.06
C ALA A 152 8.94 -0.65 3.77
N LEU A 153 9.14 -1.30 2.62
CA LEU A 153 8.81 -0.80 1.30
C LEU A 153 7.51 -1.42 0.75
N GLY A 154 6.80 -2.23 1.55
CA GLY A 154 5.55 -2.88 1.15
C GLY A 154 5.75 -3.92 0.04
N THR A 155 6.83 -4.70 0.11
CA THR A 155 7.14 -5.77 -0.86
C THR A 155 6.36 -7.07 -0.64
N GLY A 156 5.68 -7.18 0.51
CA GLY A 156 4.68 -8.23 0.75
C GLY A 156 3.45 -8.06 -0.13
N SER A 157 2.55 -9.04 -0.10
CA SER A 157 1.34 -9.02 -0.92
C SER A 157 0.08 -8.87 -0.07
N VAL A 158 -0.85 -8.06 -0.57
CA VAL A 158 -2.17 -7.84 0.03
C VAL A 158 -3.24 -7.80 -1.05
N THR A 159 -4.51 -7.88 -0.66
CA THR A 159 -5.64 -7.55 -1.52
C THR A 159 -6.18 -6.14 -1.19
N PRO A 160 -6.89 -5.48 -2.13
CA PRO A 160 -7.57 -4.22 -1.83
C PRO A 160 -8.52 -4.31 -0.63
N LEU A 161 -9.24 -5.43 -0.45
CA LEU A 161 -10.11 -5.64 0.71
C LEU A 161 -9.32 -5.68 2.03
N GLN A 162 -8.17 -6.35 2.06
CA GLN A 162 -7.32 -6.36 3.26
C GLN A 162 -6.79 -4.96 3.60
N MET A 163 -6.41 -4.18 2.59
CA MET A 163 -5.99 -2.80 2.80
C MET A 163 -7.14 -1.94 3.33
N ALA A 164 -8.34 -2.06 2.75
CA ALA A 164 -9.51 -1.33 3.24
C ALA A 164 -9.90 -1.73 4.67
N GLN A 165 -9.72 -2.99 5.05
CA GLN A 165 -9.98 -3.46 6.42
C GLN A 165 -8.94 -2.97 7.42
N GLY A 166 -7.68 -2.85 7.00
CA GLY A 166 -6.60 -2.42 7.88
C GLY A 166 -6.55 -0.92 8.14
N TYR A 167 -7.10 -0.11 7.24
CA TYR A 167 -7.23 1.35 7.38
C TYR A 167 -8.47 1.73 8.19
#